data_AF-A0A522X1A2-F1
#
_entry.id   AF-A0A522X1A2-F1
#
_cell.length_a   1.000
_cell.length_b   1.000
_cell.length_c   1.000
_cell.angle_alpha   90.00
_cell.angle_beta   90.00
_cell.angle_gamma   90.00
#
_symmetry.space_group_name_H-M   'P 1'
#
loop_
_entity.id
_entity.type
_entity.pdbx_description
1 polymer ?
#
loop_
_entity_poly.entity_id
_entity_poly.type
_entity_poly.pdbx_seq_one_letter_code
_entity_poly.pdbx_strand_id
1 'polypeptide(L)'
;MRIEKLLHKLRAFFDGDNRKKRQHIEELKKILLKLKKKERKITHALQQTDDEYLKKHYQTELEIIRVQRKKGIEVLQQLKERKQGD
;
A
#
# COMPACT_ATOMS: atom_id res chain seq x y z
N MET A 1 2.88 -6.66 11.94
CA MET A 1 3.09 -5.20 11.71
C MET A 1 1.74 -4.54 11.52
N ARG A 2 1.47 -3.44 12.25
CA ARG A 2 0.23 -2.65 12.10
C ARG A 2 0.19 -1.97 10.73
N ILE A 3 -1.00 -1.72 10.22
CA ILE A 3 -1.21 -1.10 8.91
C ILE A 3 -0.61 0.30 8.83
N GLU A 4 -0.70 1.06 9.93
CA GLU A 4 -0.16 2.40 10.08
C GLU A 4 1.35 2.44 9.80
N LYS A 5 2.12 1.44 10.26
CA LYS A 5 3.56 1.35 9.97
C LYS A 5 3.85 1.12 8.49
N LEU A 6 2.98 0.38 7.78
CA LEU A 6 3.11 0.18 6.33
C LEU A 6 2.80 1.47 5.59
N LEU A 7 1.76 2.20 6.01
CA LEU A 7 1.38 3.49 5.44
C LEU A 7 2.44 4.57 5.69
N HIS A 8 3.00 4.61 6.90
CA HIS A 8 4.06 5.54 7.25
C HIS A 8 5.34 5.27 6.44
N LYS A 9 5.74 4.00 6.33
CA LYS A 9 6.82 3.61 5.42
C LYS A 9 6.51 4.06 4.00
N LEU A 10 5.31 3.76 3.49
CA LEU A 10 4.87 4.13 2.14
C LEU A 10 4.96 5.64 1.90
N ARG A 11 4.57 6.48 2.86
CA ARG A 11 4.75 7.94 2.79
C ARG A 11 6.22 8.35 2.71
N ALA A 12 7.10 7.71 3.48
CA ALA A 12 8.54 7.96 3.36
C ALA A 12 9.11 7.60 1.97
N PHE A 13 8.49 6.66 1.24
CA PHE A 13 8.84 6.42 -0.18
C PHE A 13 8.35 7.53 -1.12
N PHE A 14 7.35 8.32 -0.73
CA PHE A 14 6.85 9.47 -1.50
C PHE A 14 7.75 10.70 -1.32
N ASP A 15 8.28 10.91 -0.11
CA ASP A 15 9.09 12.09 0.23
C ASP A 15 10.62 11.88 0.04
N GLY A 16 11.07 10.63 -0.18
CA GLY A 16 12.49 10.27 -0.20
C GLY A 16 13.22 10.52 -1.52
N ASP A 17 14.30 11.30 -1.46
CA ASP A 17 15.20 11.62 -2.58
C ASP A 17 15.88 10.36 -3.18
N ASN A 18 15.93 10.30 -4.51
CA ASN A 18 16.03 9.10 -5.37
C ASN A 18 17.37 8.33 -5.34
N ARG A 19 18.21 8.45 -4.32
CA ARG A 19 19.62 8.00 -4.37
C ARG A 19 19.84 6.49 -4.16
N LYS A 20 18.83 5.71 -3.75
CA LYS A 20 18.94 4.24 -3.58
C LYS A 20 17.84 3.49 -4.34
N LYS A 21 17.80 3.62 -5.67
CA LYS A 21 16.68 3.16 -6.53
C LYS A 21 16.35 1.66 -6.42
N ARG A 22 17.33 0.74 -6.36
CA ARG A 22 17.05 -0.72 -6.44
C ARG A 22 16.44 -1.29 -5.16
N GLN A 23 17.07 -1.05 -4.00
CA GLN A 23 16.55 -1.50 -2.71
C GLN A 23 15.21 -0.84 -2.37
N HIS A 24 15.02 0.44 -2.72
CA HIS A 24 13.72 1.11 -2.54
C HIS A 24 12.60 0.46 -3.35
N ILE A 25 12.84 0.11 -4.62
CA ILE A 25 11.84 -0.56 -5.47
C ILE A 25 11.43 -1.92 -4.88
N GLU A 26 12.39 -2.70 -4.37
CA GLU A 26 12.09 -3.99 -3.76
C GLU A 26 11.34 -3.85 -2.44
N GLU A 27 11.71 -2.88 -1.59
CA GLU A 27 11.02 -2.64 -0.33
C GLU A 27 9.59 -2.12 -0.58
N LEU A 28 9.42 -1.21 -1.55
CA LEU A 28 8.10 -0.73 -1.98
C LEU A 28 7.22 -1.88 -2.49
N LYS A 29 7.75 -2.77 -3.35
CA LYS A 29 7.04 -3.98 -3.79
C LYS A 29 6.63 -4.86 -2.60
N LYS A 30 7.52 -5.07 -1.63
CA LYS A 30 7.21 -5.85 -0.42
C LYS A 30 6.08 -5.20 0.39
N ILE A 31 6.08 -3.87 0.54
CA ILE A 31 5.02 -3.13 1.24
C ILE A 31 3.69 -3.26 0.48
N LEU A 32 3.68 -3.07 -0.84
CA LEU A 32 2.49 -3.23 -1.68
C LEU A 32 1.91 -4.66 -1.61
N LEU A 33 2.77 -5.69 -1.59
CA LEU A 33 2.35 -7.07 -1.40
C LEU A 33 1.71 -7.30 -0.03
N LYS A 34 2.26 -6.70 1.04
CA LYS A 34 1.68 -6.78 2.38
C LYS A 34 0.33 -6.06 2.45
N LEU A 35 0.21 -4.90 1.80
CA LEU A 35 -1.06 -4.16 1.69
C LEU A 35 -2.11 -4.99 0.92
N LYS A 36 -1.75 -5.62 -0.20
CA LYS A 36 -2.63 -6.55 -0.94
C LYS A 36 -3.11 -7.71 -0.08
N LYS A 37 -2.24 -8.30 0.73
CA LYS A 37 -2.62 -9.38 1.66
C LYS A 37 -3.58 -8.87 2.73
N LYS A 38 -3.36 -7.67 3.28
CA LYS A 38 -4.27 -7.05 4.25
C LYS A 38 -5.63 -6.72 3.64
N GLU A 39 -5.65 -6.15 2.45
CA GLU A 39 -6.87 -5.86 1.70
C GLU A 39 -7.74 -7.12 1.57
N ARG A 40 -7.15 -8.23 1.09
CA ARG A 40 -7.87 -9.52 0.99
C ARG A 40 -8.41 -10.01 2.32
N LYS A 41 -7.65 -9.89 3.40
CA LYS A 41 -8.10 -10.28 4.75
C LYS A 41 -9.30 -9.45 5.22
N ILE A 42 -9.27 -8.15 4.99
CA ILE A 42 -10.35 -7.23 5.37
C ILE A 42 -11.58 -7.48 4.51
N THR A 43 -11.41 -7.70 3.20
CA THR A 43 -12.52 -8.08 2.31
C THR A 43 -13.18 -9.37 2.78
N HIS A 44 -12.39 -10.38 3.16
CA HIS A 44 -12.91 -11.64 3.67
C HIS A 44 -13.61 -11.46 5.02
N ALA A 45 -13.04 -10.69 5.94
CA ALA A 45 -13.68 -10.37 7.23
C ALA A 45 -15.01 -9.63 7.02
N LEU A 46 -15.05 -8.68 6.09
CA LEU A 46 -16.26 -7.93 5.74
C LEU A 46 -17.37 -8.80 5.15
N GLN A 47 -17.01 -9.87 4.43
CA GLN A 47 -17.98 -10.85 3.92
C GLN A 47 -18.53 -11.79 5.01
N GLN A 48 -17.79 -11.99 6.10
CA GLN A 48 -18.17 -12.89 7.20
C GLN A 48 -18.78 -12.18 8.40
N THR A 49 -18.65 -10.86 8.46
CA THR A 49 -19.25 -10.03 9.51
C THR A 49 -20.68 -9.68 9.13
N ASP A 50 -21.61 -9.84 10.07
CA ASP A 50 -22.99 -9.32 9.96
C ASP A 50 -23.21 -8.03 10.73
N ASP A 51 -22.26 -7.64 11.59
CA ASP A 51 -22.26 -6.40 12.34
C ASP A 51 -22.02 -5.17 11.43
N GLU A 52 -22.99 -4.25 11.38
CA GLU A 52 -22.91 -3.03 10.57
C GLU A 52 -21.79 -2.07 11.00
N TYR A 53 -21.50 -1.99 12.29
CA TYR A 53 -20.44 -1.13 12.81
C TYR A 53 -19.07 -1.65 12.34
N LEU A 54 -18.85 -2.96 12.47
CA LEU A 54 -17.64 -3.61 11.97
C LEU A 54 -17.54 -3.55 10.45
N LYS A 55 -18.66 -3.69 9.71
CA LYS A 55 -18.68 -3.49 8.25
C LYS A 55 -18.19 -2.10 7.86
N LYS A 56 -18.73 -1.04 8.48
CA LYS A 56 -18.29 0.34 8.21
C LYS A 56 -16.81 0.53 8.52
N HIS A 57 -16.34 0.05 9.66
CA HIS A 57 -14.92 0.13 10.02
C HIS A 57 -14.03 -0.56 8.98
N TYR A 58 -14.38 -1.79 8.58
CA TYR A 58 -13.64 -2.52 7.56
C TYR A 58 -13.69 -1.85 6.18
N GLN A 59 -14.82 -1.24 5.79
CA GLN A 59 -14.93 -0.46 4.55
C GLN A 59 -13.98 0.73 4.55
N THR A 60 -13.96 1.53 5.63
CA THR A 60 -13.06 2.67 5.77
C THR A 60 -11.59 2.23 5.71
N GLU A 61 -11.21 1.17 6.42
CA GLU A 61 -9.84 0.66 6.38
C GLU A 61 -9.48 0.17 4.96
N LEU A 62 -10.41 -0.51 4.28
CA LEU A 62 -10.22 -1.00 2.91
C LEU A 62 -10.00 0.15 1.92
N GLU A 63 -10.78 1.23 2.03
CA GLU A 63 -10.67 2.40 1.17
C GLU A 63 -9.30 3.08 1.33
N ILE A 64 -8.87 3.29 2.58
CA ILE A 64 -7.55 3.85 2.87
C ILE A 64 -6.45 2.99 2.24
N ILE A 65 -6.53 1.65 2.39
CA ILE A 65 -5.56 0.73 1.78
C ILE A 65 -5.55 0.87 0.26
N ARG A 66 -6.72 0.93 -0.38
CA ARG A 66 -6.83 1.01 -1.84
C ARG A 66 -6.22 2.30 -2.37
N VAL A 67 -6.53 3.44 -1.77
CA VAL A 67 -5.98 4.75 -2.14
C VAL A 67 -4.46 4.74 -2.01
N GLN A 68 -3.95 4.27 -0.86
CA GLN A 68 -2.51 4.24 -0.58
C GLN A 68 -1.79 3.26 -1.51
N ARG A 69 -2.39 2.10 -1.78
CA ARG A 69 -1.84 1.11 -2.69
C ARG A 69 -1.78 1.62 -4.13
N LYS A 70 -2.81 2.34 -4.60
CA LYS A 70 -2.81 2.98 -5.93
C LYS A 70 -1.64 3.95 -6.05
N LYS A 71 -1.50 4.88 -5.09
CA LYS A 71 -0.38 5.82 -5.04
C LYS A 71 0.98 5.13 -5.04
N GLY A 72 1.13 4.06 -4.26
CA GLY A 72 2.37 3.29 -4.23
C GLY A 72 2.69 2.56 -5.54
N ILE A 73 1.68 2.14 -6.31
CA ILE A 73 1.87 1.57 -7.66
C ILE A 73 2.28 2.66 -8.65
N GLU A 74 1.65 3.85 -8.60
CA GLU A 74 2.00 4.99 -9.46
C GLU A 74 3.46 5.40 -9.24
N VAL A 75 3.91 5.48 -7.99
CA VAL A 75 5.32 5.77 -7.68
C VAL A 75 6.24 4.66 -8.16
N LEU A 76 5.85 3.40 -8.01
CA LEU A 76 6.62 2.27 -8.56
C LEU A 76 6.75 2.34 -10.09
N GLN A 77 5.70 2.80 -10.78
CA GLN A 77 5.68 3.01 -12.23
C GLN A 77 6.65 4.13 -12.63
N GLN A 78 6.55 5.31 -11.98
CA GLN A 78 7.43 6.44 -12.23
C GLN A 78 8.91 6.10 -11.97
N LEU A 79 9.19 5.32 -10.92
CA LEU A 79 10.55 4.85 -10.61
C LEU A 79 11.11 3.88 -11.67
N LYS A 80 10.24 3.14 -12.37
CA LYS A 80 10.65 2.28 -13.50
C LYS A 80 10.84 3.07 -14.80
N GLU A 81 9.98 4.06 -15.06
CA GLU A 81 10.04 4.89 -16.27
C GLU A 81 11.27 5.79 -16.28
N ARG A 82 11.66 6.37 -15.12
CA ARG A 82 12.94 7.07 -14.92
C ARG A 82 14.20 6.20 -15.11
N LYS A 83 14.03 4.93 -15.49
CA LYS A 83 15.09 3.95 -15.70
C LYS A 83 15.28 3.56 -17.17
N GLN A 84 14.41 4.04 -18.07
CA GLN A 84 14.45 3.75 -19.52
C GLN A 84 14.79 4.99 -20.37
N GLY A 85 15.10 6.13 -19.75
CA GLY A 85 15.39 7.40 -20.44
C GLY A 85 16.75 8.02 -20.11
N ASP A 86 17.71 7.21 -19.64
CA ASP A 86 19.12 7.58 -19.43
C ASP A 86 19.98 6.61 -20.25
#